data_AF-A0A843K976-F1
#
_entry.id   AF-A0A843K976-F1
#
_cell.length_a   1.000
_cell.length_b   1.000
_cell.length_c   1.000
_cell.angle_alpha   90.00
_cell.angle_beta   90.00
_cell.angle_gamma   90.00
#
_symmetry.space_group_name_H-M   'P 1'
#
loop_
_entity.id
_entity.type
_entity.pdbx_description
1 polymer ?
#
loop_
_entity_poly.entity_id
_entity_poly.type
_entity_poly.pdbx_seq_one_letter_code
_entity_poly.pdbx_strand_id
1 'polypeptide(L)'
;MEFLTVLLLTFSLVMILAGAFTAYFGSGKSRMIGVVLLVIGLIVGVVWGYLGYADMAGVEVDISEVIWVALVNILAALIGALVAVGAFLLAIMKS
;
A
#
# COMPACT_ATOMS: atom_id res chain seq x y z
N MET A 1 12.53 0.08 -13.80
CA MET A 1 12.83 0.53 -12.41
C MET A 1 11.68 1.30 -11.80
N GLU A 2 10.93 2.08 -12.59
CA GLU A 2 9.74 2.83 -12.13
C GLU A 2 8.65 1.92 -11.55
N PHE A 3 8.22 0.88 -12.28
CA PHE A 3 7.23 -0.08 -11.77
C PHE A 3 7.63 -0.73 -10.43
N LEU A 4 8.88 -1.16 -10.30
CA LEU A 4 9.37 -1.78 -9.07
C LEU A 4 9.34 -0.78 -7.90
N THR A 5 9.65 0.48 -8.17
CA THR A 5 9.59 1.54 -7.16
C THR A 5 8.16 1.83 -6.73
N VAL A 6 7.25 1.98 -7.69
CA VAL A 6 5.82 2.16 -7.41
C VAL A 6 5.27 0.97 -6.62
N LEU A 7 5.59 -0.26 -7.03
CA LEU A 7 5.17 -1.49 -6.36
C LEU A 7 5.67 -1.52 -4.91
N LEU A 8 6.97 -1.36 -4.67
CA LEU A 8 7.57 -1.51 -3.34
C LEU A 8 7.15 -0.38 -2.39
N LEU A 9 7.04 0.86 -2.89
CA LEU A 9 6.59 1.98 -2.06
C LEU A 9 5.09 1.91 -1.76
N THR A 10 4.25 1.51 -2.73
CA THR A 10 2.81 1.27 -2.51
C THR A 10 2.61 0.13 -1.51
N PHE A 11 3.34 -0.98 -1.69
CA PHE A 11 3.33 -2.11 -0.77
C PHE A 11 3.73 -1.69 0.64
N SER A 12 4.85 -0.97 0.78
CA SER A 12 5.34 -0.48 2.07
C SER A 12 4.30 0.41 2.76
N LEU A 13 3.73 1.39 2.04
CA LEU A 13 2.73 2.31 2.58
C LEU A 13 1.49 1.56 3.06
N VAL A 14 0.94 0.66 2.24
CA VAL A 14 -0.26 -0.12 2.59
C VAL A 14 0.02 -1.04 3.79
N MET A 15 1.18 -1.70 3.83
CA MET A 15 1.59 -2.55 4.95
C MET A 15 1.75 -1.77 6.26
N ILE A 16 2.31 -0.55 6.19
CA ILE A 16 2.44 0.35 7.35
C ILE A 16 1.06 0.75 7.85
N LEU A 17 0.18 1.23 6.97
CA LEU A 17 -1.17 1.66 7.37
C LEU A 17 -1.98 0.49 7.92
N ALA A 18 -2.08 -0.62 7.18
CA ALA A 18 -2.82 -1.81 7.60
C ALA A 18 -2.23 -2.40 8.89
N GLY A 19 -0.90 -2.46 9.00
CA GLY A 19 -0.20 -2.93 10.19
C GLY A 19 -0.47 -2.05 11.41
N ALA A 20 -0.40 -0.73 11.26
CA ALA A 20 -0.70 0.22 12.34
C ALA A 20 -2.14 0.09 12.83
N PHE A 21 -3.12 0.05 11.92
CA PHE A 21 -4.53 -0.14 12.27
C PHE A 21 -4.76 -1.49 12.96
N THR A 22 -4.16 -2.57 12.43
CA THR A 22 -4.32 -3.92 12.98
C THR A 22 -3.62 -4.08 14.33
N ALA A 23 -2.47 -3.45 14.53
CA ALA A 23 -1.77 -3.46 15.82
C ALA A 23 -2.53 -2.67 16.88
N TYR A 24 -3.10 -1.52 16.50
CA TYR A 24 -3.84 -0.66 17.42
C TYR A 24 -5.19 -1.26 17.81
N PHE A 25 -6.00 -1.69 16.83
CA PHE A 25 -7.35 -2.21 17.07
C PHE A 25 -7.39 -3.72 17.35
N GLY A 26 -6.33 -4.47 17.03
CA GLY A 26 -6.26 -5.91 17.26
C GLY A 26 -6.10 -6.28 18.74
N SER A 27 -6.55 -7.48 19.09
CA SER A 27 -6.32 -8.13 20.39
C SER A 27 -5.65 -9.50 20.20
N GLY A 28 -4.85 -9.92 21.19
CA GLY A 28 -4.15 -11.21 21.19
C GLY A 28 -3.31 -11.45 19.92
N LYS A 29 -3.63 -12.51 19.19
CA LYS A 29 -2.93 -12.92 17.97
C LYS A 29 -3.07 -11.88 16.82
N SER A 30 -4.23 -11.24 16.71
CA SER A 30 -4.47 -10.24 15.64
C SER A 30 -3.55 -9.02 15.79
N ARG A 31 -3.34 -8.55 17.03
CA ARG A 31 -2.39 -7.46 17.33
C ARG A 31 -0.97 -7.80 16.87
N MET A 32 -0.52 -9.02 17.12
CA MET A 32 0.82 -9.46 16.73
C MET A 32 1.00 -9.45 15.21
N ILE A 33 -0.02 -9.88 14.46
CA ILE A 33 -0.01 -9.83 12.99
C ILE A 33 0.13 -8.36 12.53
N GLY A 34 -0.62 -7.44 13.13
CA GLY A 34 -0.50 -6.02 12.82
C GLY A 34 0.91 -5.47 13.03
N VAL A 35 1.56 -5.84 14.13
CA VAL A 35 2.95 -5.45 14.40
C VAL A 35 3.90 -6.02 13.33
N VAL A 36 3.74 -7.29 12.94
CA VAL A 36 4.55 -7.92 11.89
C VAL A 36 4.37 -7.19 10.55
N LEU A 37 3.13 -6.88 10.16
CA LEU A 37 2.85 -6.13 8.93
C LEU A 37 3.50 -4.74 8.96
N LEU A 38 3.39 -4.03 10.08
CA LEU A 38 3.98 -2.71 10.28
C LEU A 38 5.52 -2.76 10.13
N VAL A 39 6.17 -3.72 10.79
CA VAL A 39 7.63 -3.89 10.74
C VAL A 39 8.11 -4.22 9.33
N ILE A 40 7.44 -5.15 8.63
CA ILE A 40 7.80 -5.49 7.24
C ILE A 40 7.63 -4.27 6.33
N GLY A 41 6.51 -3.55 6.46
CA GLY A 41 6.26 -2.34 5.69
C GLY A 41 7.35 -1.28 5.90
N LEU A 42 7.76 -1.05 7.16
CA LEU A 42 8.85 -0.14 7.50
C LEU A 42 10.19 -0.60 6.93
N ILE A 43 10.55 -1.88 7.06
CA ILE A 43 11.81 -2.42 6.53
C ILE A 43 11.87 -2.20 5.02
N VAL A 44 10.82 -2.57 4.28
CA VAL A 44 10.80 -2.42 2.83
C VAL A 44 10.88 -0.96 2.41
N GLY A 45 10.13 -0.07 3.05
CA GLY A 45 10.13 1.36 2.74
C GLY A 45 11.48 2.02 3.02
N VAL A 46 12.09 1.72 4.17
CA VAL A 46 13.40 2.28 4.55
C VAL A 46 14.51 1.75 3.67
N VAL A 47 14.56 0.43 3.42
CA VAL A 47 15.61 -0.16 2.59
C VAL A 47 15.52 0.36 1.15
N TRP A 48 14.32 0.40 0.57
CA TRP A 48 14.15 0.89 -0.80
C TRP A 48 14.42 2.40 -0.90
N GLY A 49 13.93 3.19 0.05
CA GLY A 49 14.20 4.63 0.12
C GLY A 49 15.69 4.94 0.28
N TYR A 50 16.41 4.16 1.08
CA TYR A 50 17.86 4.30 1.25
C TYR A 50 18.63 3.95 -0.03
N LEU A 51 18.27 2.86 -0.71
CA LEU A 51 18.91 2.46 -1.98
C LEU A 51 18.65 3.48 -3.10
N GLY A 52 17.48 4.11 -3.11
CA GLY A 52 17.17 5.22 -4.02
C GLY A 52 17.96 6.49 -3.67
N TYR A 53 18.02 6.87 -2.39
CA TYR A 53 18.77 8.05 -1.94
C TYR A 53 20.28 7.94 -2.17
N ALA A 54 20.86 6.75 -1.96
CA ALA A 54 22.29 6.52 -2.11
C ALA A 54 22.76 6.42 -3.58
N ASP A 55 21.85 6.60 -4.55
CA ASP A 55 22.05 6.36 -5.99
C ASP A 55 22.60 4.96 -6.33
N MET A 56 22.54 4.04 -5.36
CA MET A 56 23.00 2.66 -5.49
C MET A 56 22.04 1.81 -6.34
N ALA A 57 20.81 2.29 -6.53
CA ALA A 57 19.83 1.70 -7.41
C ALA A 57 19.95 2.20 -8.87
N GLY A 58 20.74 3.26 -9.13
CA GLY A 58 20.83 3.91 -10.44
C GLY A 58 19.50 4.51 -10.91
N VAL A 59 18.72 5.07 -9.97
CA VAL A 59 17.39 5.61 -10.26
C VAL A 59 17.24 6.97 -9.60
N GLU A 60 17.22 8.03 -10.42
CA GLU A 60 16.61 9.30 -10.02
C GLU A 60 15.10 9.08 -9.94
N VAL A 61 14.60 8.87 -8.72
CA VAL A 61 13.16 8.74 -8.46
C VAL A 61 12.70 9.98 -7.74
N ASP A 62 11.74 10.70 -8.32
CA ASP A 62 10.96 11.67 -7.57
C ASP A 62 10.03 10.92 -6.60
N ILE A 63 10.46 10.83 -5.34
CA ILE A 63 9.72 10.16 -4.27
C ILE A 63 8.34 10.81 -4.07
N SER A 64 8.22 12.12 -4.25
CA SER A 64 6.95 12.83 -4.12
C SER A 64 5.96 12.39 -5.20
N GLU A 65 6.41 12.34 -6.45
CA GLU A 65 5.58 11.87 -7.57
C GLU A 65 5.17 10.42 -7.39
N VAL A 66 6.09 9.54 -6.95
CA VAL A 66 5.74 8.13 -6.73
C VAL A 66 4.71 7.96 -5.62
N ILE A 67 4.83 8.69 -4.51
CA ILE A 67 3.83 8.66 -3.43
C ILE A 67 2.47 9.15 -3.94
N TRP A 68 2.46 10.24 -4.72
CA TRP A 68 1.24 10.79 -5.29
C TRP A 68 0.55 9.80 -6.24
N VAL A 69 1.29 9.25 -7.20
CA VAL A 69 0.81 8.25 -8.17
C VAL A 69 0.29 7.00 -7.43
N ALA A 70 0.98 6.53 -6.39
CA ALA A 70 0.54 5.41 -5.57
C ALA A 70 -0.82 5.66 -4.90
N LEU A 71 -1.00 6.84 -4.27
CA LEU A 71 -2.26 7.21 -3.63
C LEU A 71 -3.41 7.30 -4.64
N VAL A 72 -3.17 7.94 -5.80
CA VAL A 72 -4.17 8.05 -6.87
C VAL A 72 -4.57 6.67 -7.39
N ASN A 73 -3.60 5.76 -7.59
CA ASN A 73 -3.87 4.39 -8.02
C ASN A 73 -4.68 3.58 -7.00
N ILE A 74 -4.39 3.73 -5.69
CA ILE A 74 -5.19 3.09 -4.64
C ILE A 74 -6.63 3.62 -4.66
N LEU A 75 -6.83 4.95 -4.77
CA LEU A 75 -8.16 5.55 -4.86
C LEU A 75 -8.91 5.08 -6.11
N ALA A 76 -8.24 5.03 -7.27
CA ALA A 76 -8.82 4.53 -8.51
C ALA A 76 -9.27 3.07 -8.37
N ALA A 77 -8.44 2.22 -7.76
CA ALA A 77 -8.79 0.83 -7.48
C ALA A 77 -10.00 0.69 -6.54
N LEU A 78 -10.06 1.50 -5.47
CA LEU A 78 -11.18 1.53 -4.53
C LEU A 78 -12.49 1.95 -5.23
N ILE A 79 -12.45 3.01 -6.03
CA ILE A 79 -13.62 3.49 -6.77
C ILE A 79 -14.09 2.40 -7.74
N GLY A 80 -13.18 1.80 -8.51
CA GLY A 80 -13.50 0.70 -9.43
C GLY A 80 -14.14 -0.49 -8.71
N ALA A 81 -13.60 -0.89 -7.57
CA ALA A 81 -14.15 -1.97 -6.75
C ALA A 81 -15.56 -1.64 -6.24
N LEU A 82 -15.79 -0.42 -5.73
CA LEU A 82 -17.11 0.01 -5.25
C LEU A 82 -18.16 0.04 -6.37
N VAL A 83 -17.80 0.56 -7.55
CA VAL A 83 -18.69 0.57 -8.71
C VAL A 83 -19.03 -0.85 -9.16
N ALA A 84 -18.04 -1.74 -9.23
CA ALA A 84 -18.26 -3.13 -9.62
C ALA A 84 -19.18 -3.86 -8.63
N VAL A 85 -18.94 -3.70 -7.32
CA VAL A 85 -19.80 -4.26 -6.27
C VAL A 85 -21.21 -3.68 -6.35
N GLY A 86 -21.36 -2.36 -6.53
CA GLY A 86 -22.66 -1.72 -6.67
C GLY A 86 -23.45 -2.22 -7.89
N ALA A 87 -22.81 -2.31 -9.05
CA ALA A 87 -23.42 -2.85 -10.26
C ALA A 87 -23.84 -4.33 -10.08
N PHE A 88 -22.99 -5.13 -9.46
CA PHE A 88 -23.29 -6.52 -9.15
C PHE A 88 -24.51 -6.65 -8.21
N LEU A 89 -24.55 -5.86 -7.14
CA LEU A 89 -25.67 -5.85 -6.19
C LEU A 89 -26.99 -5.40 -6.87
N LEU A 90 -26.95 -4.36 -7.70
CA LEU A 90 -28.11 -3.90 -8.46
C LEU A 90 -28.67 -4.96 -9.40
N ALA A 91 -27.80 -5.77 -10.02
CA ALA A 91 -28.22 -6.84 -10.92
C ALA A 91 -28.97 -7.96 -10.17
N ILE A 92 -28.48 -8.36 -8.98
CA ILE A 92 -29.08 -9.48 -8.22
C ILE A 92 -30.27 -9.06 -7.36
N MET A 93 -30.29 -7.83 -6.81
CA MET A 93 -31.38 -7.37 -5.94
C MET A 93 -32.66 -7.03 -6.71
N LYS A 94 -32.56 -6.89 -8.04
CA LYS A 94 -33.71 -6.67 -8.92
C LYS A 94 -34.24 -7.99 -9.54
N SER A 95 -33.67 -9.12 -9.13
CA SER A 95 -34.10 -10.48 -9.48
C SER A 95 -35.02 -11.06 -8.43
#